data_AF-A0A0C1RT66-F1
#
_entry.id   AF-A0A0C1RT66-F1
#
_cell.length_a   1.000
_cell.length_b   1.000
_cell.length_c   1.000
_cell.angle_alpha   90.00
_cell.angle_beta   90.00
_cell.angle_gamma   90.00
#
_symmetry.space_group_name_H-M   'P 1'
#
loop_
_entity.id
_entity.type
_entity.pdbx_description
1 polymer ?
#
loop_
_entity_poly.entity_id
_entity_poly.type
_entity_poly.pdbx_seq_one_letter_code
_entity_poly.pdbx_strand_id
1 'polypeptide(L)'
;MDKEAADKKCSLSELIRQKIIFAYEQEEKEKIIINLKKIEGDIKSLLNLLIMNSALMAEDIRKEKGVEAWGEIFKTAKEILDDYNKTGKLTI
;
A
#
# COMPACT_ATOMS: atom_id res chain seq x y z
N MET A 1 32.29 -18.81 -30.91
CA MET A 1 30.83 -18.64 -30.84
C MET A 1 30.47 -18.49 -29.38
N ASP A 2 29.66 -17.50 -29.00
CA ASP A 2 29.28 -17.26 -27.60
C ASP A 2 28.45 -18.44 -27.06
N LYS A 3 28.82 -18.95 -25.87
CA LYS A 3 28.22 -20.16 -25.30
C LYS A 3 26.74 -19.96 -24.94
N GLU A 4 26.37 -18.78 -24.47
CA GLU A 4 24.99 -18.48 -24.11
C GLU A 4 24.09 -18.33 -25.34
N ALA A 5 24.61 -17.73 -26.42
CA ALA A 5 23.89 -17.63 -27.69
C ALA A 5 23.66 -19.02 -28.31
N ALA A 6 24.68 -19.89 -28.23
CA ALA A 6 24.59 -21.28 -28.67
C ALA A 6 23.55 -22.08 -27.85
N ASP A 7 23.58 -21.95 -26.53
CA ASP A 7 22.64 -22.63 -25.62
C ASP A 7 21.19 -22.15 -25.84
N LYS A 8 20.99 -20.88 -26.18
CA LYS A 8 19.68 -20.28 -26.50
C LYS A 8 19.25 -20.45 -27.96
N LYS A 9 20.05 -21.13 -28.78
CA LYS A 9 19.81 -21.30 -30.23
C LYS A 9 19.52 -19.98 -30.95
N CYS A 10 20.25 -18.92 -30.61
CA CYS A 10 20.11 -17.61 -31.24
C CYS A 10 21.47 -17.06 -31.70
N SER A 11 21.45 -16.07 -32.58
CA SER A 11 22.65 -15.33 -32.96
C SER A 11 23.13 -14.43 -31.83
N LEU A 12 24.42 -14.06 -31.86
CA LEU A 12 24.99 -13.13 -30.87
C LEU A 12 24.26 -11.77 -30.89
N SER A 13 23.86 -11.28 -32.06
CA SER A 13 23.12 -10.02 -32.20
C SER A 13 21.71 -10.10 -31.61
N GLU A 14 21.00 -11.22 -31.77
CA GLU A 14 19.72 -11.47 -31.11
C GLU A 14 19.86 -11.54 -29.59
N LEU A 15 20.91 -12.21 -29.09
CA LEU A 15 21.19 -12.25 -27.66
C LEU A 15 21.43 -10.86 -27.08
N ILE A 16 22.24 -10.03 -27.77
CA ILE A 16 22.49 -8.64 -27.38
C ILE A 16 21.17 -7.85 -27.36
N ARG A 17 20.34 -7.97 -28.40
CA ARG A 17 19.04 -7.30 -28.47
C ARG A 17 18.12 -7.69 -27.31
N GLN A 18 18.05 -8.98 -26.96
CA GLN A 18 17.26 -9.45 -25.83
C GLN A 18 17.77 -8.88 -24.49
N LYS A 19 19.10 -8.83 -24.29
CA LYS A 19 19.69 -8.25 -23.06
C LYS A 19 19.40 -6.76 -22.95
N ILE A 20 19.43 -6.02 -24.06
CA ILE A 20 19.06 -4.60 -24.09
C ILE A 20 17.59 -4.40 -23.72
N ILE A 21 16.66 -5.16 -24.32
CA ILE A 21 15.23 -5.08 -24.00
C ILE A 21 15.00 -5.40 -22.52
N PHE A 22 15.59 -6.49 -22.02
CA PHE A 22 15.49 -6.86 -20.62
C PHE A 22 15.99 -5.76 -19.68
N ALA A 23 17.13 -5.12 -20.00
CA ALA A 23 17.66 -4.03 -19.18
C ALA A 23 16.68 -2.85 -19.09
N TYR A 24 16.07 -2.45 -20.22
CA TYR A 24 15.04 -1.40 -20.22
C TYR A 24 13.79 -1.79 -19.42
N GLU A 25 13.33 -3.04 -19.54
CA GLU A 25 12.20 -3.53 -18.74
C GLU A 25 12.51 -3.53 -17.24
N GLN A 26 13.75 -3.84 -16.83
CA GLN A 26 14.16 -3.77 -15.43
C GLN A 26 14.21 -2.33 -14.93
N GLU A 27 14.72 -1.40 -15.73
CA GLU A 27 14.74 0.03 -15.40
C GLU A 27 13.32 0.58 -15.19
N GLU A 28 12.37 0.19 -16.05
CA GLU A 28 10.96 0.59 -15.91
C GLU A 28 10.33 0.00 -14.64
N LYS A 29 10.57 -1.30 -14.36
CA LYS A 29 10.10 -1.95 -13.13
C LYS A 29 10.66 -1.30 -11.88
N GLU A 30 11.93 -0.89 -11.88
CA GLU A 30 12.56 -0.21 -10.76
C GLU A 30 11.90 1.16 -10.48
N LYS A 31 11.60 1.94 -11.53
CA LYS A 31 10.84 3.19 -11.41
C LYS A 31 9.45 2.96 -10.80
N ILE A 32 8.75 1.91 -11.23
CA ILE A 32 7.44 1.54 -10.66
C ILE A 32 7.58 1.19 -9.17
N ILE A 33 8.58 0.39 -8.78
CA ILE A 33 8.81 0.02 -7.38
C ILE A 33 9.10 1.26 -6.52
N ILE A 34 9.92 2.20 -7.01
CA ILE A 34 10.20 3.46 -6.30
C ILE A 34 8.90 4.25 -6.09
N ASN A 35 8.06 4.36 -7.12
CA ASN A 35 6.77 5.04 -7.01
C ASN A 35 5.83 4.35 -6.02
N LEU A 36 5.77 3.02 -6.03
CA LEU A 36 4.95 2.25 -5.07
C LEU A 36 5.40 2.47 -3.63
N LYS A 37 6.72 2.50 -3.37
CA LYS A 37 7.26 2.81 -2.03
C LYS A 37 6.89 4.22 -1.57
N LYS A 38 6.88 5.19 -2.48
CA LYS A 38 6.44 6.56 -2.18
C LYS A 38 4.96 6.58 -1.79
N ILE A 39 4.10 5.94 -2.60
CA ILE A 39 2.65 5.83 -2.31
C ILE A 39 2.42 5.13 -0.96
N GLU A 40 3.15 4.05 -0.66
CA GLU A 40 3.08 3.38 0.65
C GLU A 40 3.41 4.35 1.80
N GLY A 41 4.45 5.17 1.65
CA GLY A 41 4.82 6.20 2.62
C GLY A 41 3.74 7.28 2.78
N ASP A 42 3.15 7.74 1.68
CA ASP A 42 2.06 8.73 1.69
C ASP A 42 0.81 8.16 2.39
N ILE A 43 0.45 6.90 2.12
CA ILE A 43 -0.67 6.21 2.79
C ILE A 43 -0.43 6.12 4.30
N LYS A 44 0.79 5.75 4.74
CA LYS A 44 1.13 5.70 6.18
C LYS A 44 1.00 7.07 6.84
N SER A 45 1.46 8.12 6.16
CA SER A 45 1.35 9.50 6.64
C SER A 45 -0.12 9.93 6.79
N LEU A 46 -0.96 9.63 5.79
CA LEU A 46 -2.39 9.93 5.83
C LEU A 46 -3.11 9.15 6.93
N LEU A 47 -2.77 7.88 7.14
CA LEU A 47 -3.32 7.07 8.22
C LEU A 47 -3.00 7.67 9.59
N ASN A 48 -1.75 8.12 9.80
CA ASN A 48 -1.36 8.79 11.03
C ASN A 48 -2.13 10.09 11.25
N LEU A 49 -2.32 10.89 10.20
CA LEU A 49 -3.12 12.12 10.27
C LEU A 49 -4.57 11.82 10.66
N LEU A 50 -5.17 10.79 10.06
CA LEU A 50 -6.52 10.35 10.39
C LEU A 50 -6.64 9.94 11.85
N ILE A 51 -5.67 9.17 12.39
CA ILE A 51 -5.65 8.75 13.80
C ILE A 51 -5.58 9.99 14.71
N MET A 52 -4.67 10.93 14.43
CA MET A 52 -4.54 12.15 15.23
C MET A 52 -5.81 13.00 15.22
N ASN A 53 -6.41 13.21 14.05
CA ASN A 53 -7.66 13.97 13.92
C ASN A 53 -8.84 13.27 14.61
N SER A 54 -8.91 11.94 14.51
CA SER A 54 -9.96 11.16 15.19
C SER A 54 -9.82 11.24 16.71
N ALA A 55 -8.59 11.20 17.23
CA ALA A 55 -8.33 11.36 18.66
C ALA A 55 -8.72 12.76 19.18
N LEU A 56 -8.40 13.81 18.41
CA LEU A 56 -8.81 15.18 18.73
C LEU A 56 -10.35 15.30 18.77
N MET A 57 -11.03 14.81 17.73
CA MET A 57 -12.49 14.88 17.66
C MET A 57 -13.16 14.05 18.76
N ALA A 58 -12.61 12.89 19.12
CA ALA A 58 -13.09 12.11 20.25
C ALA A 58 -12.95 12.88 21.58
N GLU A 59 -11.83 13.55 21.80
CA GLU A 59 -11.62 14.38 23.00
C GLU A 59 -12.59 15.57 23.07
N ASP A 60 -12.87 16.22 21.96
CA ASP A 60 -13.88 17.29 21.90
C ASP A 60 -15.27 16.76 22.26
N ILE A 61 -15.66 15.60 21.71
CA ILE A 61 -16.92 14.94 22.07
C ILE A 61 -16.95 14.57 23.56
N ARG A 62 -15.85 14.08 24.13
CA ARG A 62 -15.76 13.77 25.55
C ARG A 62 -15.99 15.01 26.42
N LYS A 63 -15.43 16.15 26.03
CA LYS A 63 -15.60 17.44 26.75
C LYS A 63 -17.02 17.97 26.63
N GLU A 64 -17.63 17.89 25.45
CA GLU A 64 -18.95 18.47 25.18
C GLU A 64 -20.11 17.58 25.62
N LYS A 65 -20.01 16.27 25.40
CA LYS A 65 -21.10 15.29 25.58
C LYS A 65 -20.85 14.29 26.70
N GLY A 66 -19.67 14.32 27.31
CA GLY A 66 -19.32 13.43 28.42
C GLY A 66 -18.75 12.08 27.97
N VAL A 67 -18.36 11.29 28.98
CA VAL A 67 -17.63 10.02 28.80
C VAL A 67 -18.51 8.92 28.19
N GLU A 68 -19.82 8.95 28.41
CA GLU A 68 -20.76 7.95 27.88
C GLU A 68 -20.85 8.02 26.36
N ALA A 69 -21.12 9.22 25.81
CA ALA A 69 -21.15 9.45 24.37
C ALA A 69 -19.79 9.15 23.71
N TRP A 70 -18.69 9.46 24.39
CA TRP A 70 -17.35 9.07 23.97
C TRP A 70 -17.21 7.54 23.87
N GLY A 71 -17.62 6.80 24.90
CA GLY A 71 -17.55 5.33 24.94
C GLY A 71 -18.39 4.64 23.86
N GLU A 72 -19.57 5.19 23.54
CA GLU A 72 -20.43 4.66 22.47
C GLU A 72 -19.76 4.72 21.09
N ILE A 73 -19.00 5.78 20.80
CA ILE A 73 -18.27 5.91 19.53
C ILE A 73 -17.23 4.80 19.38
N PHE A 74 -16.47 4.50 20.45
CA PHE A 74 -15.49 3.40 20.41
C PHE A 74 -16.16 2.03 20.27
N LYS A 75 -17.32 1.85 20.91
CA LYS A 75 -18.10 0.61 20.78
C LYS A 75 -18.53 0.40 19.33
N THR A 76 -19.14 1.40 18.70
CA THR A 76 -19.57 1.34 17.29
C THR A 76 -18.37 1.12 16.36
N ALA A 77 -17.26 1.83 16.58
CA ALA A 77 -16.05 1.64 15.77
C ALA A 77 -15.49 0.22 15.89
N LYS A 78 -15.53 -0.37 17.09
CA LYS A 78 -15.13 -1.77 17.33
C LYS A 78 -16.06 -2.75 16.62
N GLU A 79 -17.37 -2.54 16.67
CA GLU A 79 -18.36 -3.40 16.00
C GLU A 79 -18.14 -3.43 14.48
N ILE A 80 -17.88 -2.27 13.86
CA ILE A 80 -17.55 -2.17 12.44
C ILE A 80 -16.24 -2.92 12.12
N LEU A 81 -15.21 -2.78 12.96
CA LEU A 81 -13.94 -3.48 12.79
C LEU A 81 -14.10 -5.00 12.92
N ASP A 82 -14.87 -5.46 13.92
CA ASP A 82 -15.14 -6.88 14.14
C ASP A 82 -15.95 -7.48 12.98
N ASP A 83 -16.90 -6.72 12.41
CA ASP A 83 -17.64 -7.14 11.22
C ASP A 83 -16.75 -7.25 9.98
N TYR A 84 -15.89 -6.24 9.74
CA TYR A 84 -14.91 -6.29 8.65
C TYR A 84 -13.97 -7.49 8.78
N ASN A 85 -13.45 -7.77 9.98
CA ASN A 85 -12.55 -8.91 10.20
C ASN A 85 -13.23 -10.26 9.94
N LYS A 86 -14.56 -10.35 10.14
CA LYS A 86 -15.34 -11.56 9.87
C LYS A 86 -15.71 -11.71 8.40
N THR A 87 -16.05 -10.62 7.74
CA THR A 87 -16.69 -10.66 6.41
C THR A 87 -15.76 -10.24 5.26
N GLY A 88 -14.66 -9.56 5.58
CA GLY A 88 -13.80 -8.89 4.60
C GLY A 88 -14.46 -7.68 3.92
N LYS A 89 -15.62 -7.23 4.40
CA LYS A 89 -16.40 -6.13 3.82
C LYS A 89 -16.62 -5.04 4.85
N LEU A 90 -16.45 -3.79 4.43
CA LEU A 90 -16.83 -2.63 5.22
C LEU A 90 -18.32 -2.39 5.03
N THR A 91 -19.11 -2.68 6.06
CA THR A 91 -20.54 -2.33 6.12
C THR A 91 -20.62 -0.89 6.63
N ILE A 92 -20.86 0.06 5.72
CA ILE A 92 -20.97 1.50 6.00
C ILE A 92 -22.44 1.88 6.02
#